data_AF-A0A524FFE0-F1
#
_entry.id   AF-A0A524FFE0-F1
#
_cell.length_a   1.000
_cell.length_b   1.000
_cell.length_c   1.000
_cell.angle_alpha   90.00
_cell.angle_beta   90.00
_cell.angle_gamma   90.00
#
_symmetry.space_group_name_H-M   'P 1'
#
loop_
_entity.id
_entity.type
_entity.pdbx_description
1 polymer ?
#
loop_
_entity_poly.entity_id
_entity_poly.type
_entity_poly.pdbx_seq_one_letter_code
_entity_poly.pdbx_strand_id
1 'polypeptide(L)'
;MKKNIISDFLNKIKTFRDRKQFLEEIEKEESSSIDNILVKFVLDKNRALAKEKFTQTAELIAKTQDEIEKEVKSKTLFGLFDKVREVSEDQFQYNFKEKRQIKKAGKQFDTFVDRLDSAMPATEEERLSDMKELKAAITLLESYDEESYRVSPKKTDAGVGMFYDRMSRQFKSLISEHKLDHYRLIPIQRLKYHVLSNNKRLKDEDILPIVNIMKETNLVGDVIEVNPTLHVIVLGDEQFDFSLAEKVLLTFAYDEDLTFRKLLELTEWKEEHANNVIKSLTDQGLDTRFDDRIAVRGFGKIEDRKVWNDTIEKIIQEAKDKELDKKKRQIERKEKLKQKLSQVEKMEIPSAEVKDMTSEKQKLQEEQEIMDKDALLGAMEALDDIVPVKADKGLISDPQILENQISENVLEYHEKFSLINGGIAQYEKIKEYLTQELGDFSDEVLKTVLNQLIEFKMIVETIKIGEYDFYLFNEIDLTESQIEFLNFAIGKETMKKEDFINGLEWNEEKTLLTMKQLQQKGILVLAQQNILIPGVIQKD
;
A
#
# COMPACT_ATOMS: atom_id res chain seq x y z
N MET A 1 -29.72 22.75 49.75
CA MET A 1 -29.50 21.30 49.96
C MET A 1 -28.54 20.93 51.09
N LYS A 2 -27.44 21.65 51.38
CA LYS A 2 -26.49 21.25 52.45
C LYS A 2 -26.97 21.38 53.91
N LYS A 3 -28.02 22.16 54.20
CA LYS A 3 -28.55 22.32 55.58
C LYS A 3 -29.42 21.14 56.07
N ASN A 4 -30.07 20.39 55.17
CA ASN A 4 -30.97 19.29 55.55
C ASN A 4 -30.23 18.00 55.97
N ILE A 5 -29.04 17.74 55.41
CA ILE A 5 -28.27 16.54 55.73
C ILE A 5 -27.68 16.64 57.15
N ILE A 6 -27.27 17.84 57.56
CA ILE A 6 -26.72 18.07 58.91
C ILE A 6 -27.83 17.99 59.97
N SER A 7 -29.04 18.49 59.68
CA SER A 7 -30.16 18.35 60.63
C SER A 7 -30.60 16.89 60.79
N ASP A 8 -30.64 16.11 59.70
CA ASP A 8 -30.96 14.68 59.76
C ASP A 8 -29.89 13.87 60.49
N PHE A 9 -28.61 14.24 60.33
CA PHE A 9 -27.52 13.59 61.05
C PHE A 9 -27.53 13.92 62.54
N LEU A 10 -27.80 15.18 62.91
CA LEU A 10 -27.94 15.60 64.30
C LEU A 10 -29.18 14.99 64.97
N ASN A 11 -30.30 14.85 64.25
CA ASN A 11 -31.49 14.14 64.74
C ASN A 11 -31.22 12.64 64.95
N LYS A 12 -30.44 12.00 64.06
CA LYS A 12 -30.02 10.60 64.22
C LYS A 12 -29.07 10.38 65.39
N ILE A 13 -28.19 11.33 65.68
CA ILE A 13 -27.30 11.26 66.86
C ILE A 13 -28.11 11.46 68.15
N LYS A 14 -29.10 12.35 68.13
CA LYS A 14 -29.98 12.59 69.28
C LYS A 14 -30.82 11.35 69.61
N THR A 15 -31.42 10.71 68.61
CA THR A 15 -32.17 9.45 68.80
C THR A 15 -31.29 8.28 69.25
N PHE A 16 -30.00 8.25 68.89
CA PHE A 16 -29.05 7.26 69.40
C PHE A 16 -28.69 7.48 70.87
N ARG A 17 -28.51 8.74 71.29
CA ARG A 17 -28.24 9.08 72.70
C ARG A 17 -29.45 8.77 73.58
N ASP A 18 -30.64 9.10 73.10
CA ASP A 18 -31.91 8.82 73.79
C ASP A 18 -32.16 7.30 73.91
N ARG A 19 -31.78 6.51 72.89
CA ARG A 19 -31.81 5.02 72.95
C ARG A 19 -30.83 4.43 73.95
N LYS A 20 -29.64 5.01 74.10
CA LYS A 20 -28.65 4.55 75.06
C LYS A 20 -29.08 4.84 76.50
N GLN A 21 -29.67 6.01 76.75
CA GLN A 21 -30.27 6.33 78.05
C GLN A 21 -31.45 5.42 78.39
N PHE A 22 -32.30 5.08 77.40
CA PHE A 22 -33.41 4.14 77.57
C PHE A 22 -32.94 2.71 77.91
N LEU A 23 -31.83 2.24 77.33
CA LEU A 23 -31.25 0.94 77.66
C LEU A 23 -30.60 0.93 79.05
N GLU A 24 -29.95 2.01 79.46
CA GLU A 24 -29.42 2.17 80.83
C GLU A 24 -30.53 2.29 81.90
N GLU A 25 -31.71 2.81 81.54
CA GLU A 25 -32.91 2.80 82.40
C GLU A 25 -33.53 1.39 82.53
N ILE A 26 -33.58 0.61 81.44
CA ILE A 26 -34.06 -0.78 81.48
C ILE A 26 -33.16 -1.69 82.33
N GLU A 27 -31.83 -1.57 82.24
CA GLU A 27 -30.90 -2.33 83.09
C GLU A 27 -31.07 -1.99 84.58
N LYS A 28 -31.36 -0.72 84.90
CA LYS A 28 -31.67 -0.31 86.28
C LYS A 28 -33.00 -0.87 86.76
N GLU A 29 -34.03 -0.91 85.92
CA GLU A 29 -35.33 -1.53 86.26
C GLU A 29 -35.21 -3.05 86.47
N GLU A 30 -34.44 -3.77 85.65
CA GLU A 30 -34.23 -5.22 85.79
C GLU A 30 -33.47 -5.59 87.07
N SER A 31 -32.47 -4.79 87.47
CA SER A 31 -31.76 -5.00 88.75
C SER A 31 -32.69 -4.88 89.97
N SER A 32 -33.68 -3.98 89.91
CA SER A 32 -34.68 -3.79 90.98
C SER A 32 -35.72 -4.92 91.02
N SER A 33 -36.01 -5.54 89.86
CA SER A 33 -36.97 -6.65 89.73
C SER A 33 -36.39 -7.97 90.28
N ILE A 34 -35.09 -8.23 90.05
CA ILE A 34 -34.40 -9.42 90.56
C ILE A 34 -34.30 -9.41 92.09
N ASP A 35 -34.06 -8.24 92.69
CA ASP A 35 -34.05 -8.09 94.15
C ASP A 35 -35.43 -8.33 94.77
N ASN A 36 -36.51 -7.89 94.11
CA ASN A 36 -37.87 -8.16 94.55
C ASN A 36 -38.27 -9.65 94.45
N ILE A 37 -37.78 -10.36 93.43
CA ILE A 37 -38.05 -11.80 93.23
C ILE A 37 -37.29 -12.65 94.26
N LEU A 38 -36.03 -12.31 94.54
CA LEU A 38 -35.22 -13.00 95.56
C LEU A 38 -35.78 -12.83 96.97
N VAL A 39 -36.36 -11.66 97.28
CA VAL A 39 -37.02 -11.39 98.57
C VAL A 39 -38.31 -12.18 98.74
N LYS A 40 -39.05 -12.46 97.66
CA LYS A 40 -40.33 -13.20 97.74
C LYS A 40 -40.19 -14.72 97.77
N PHE A 41 -39.18 -15.30 97.12
CA PHE A 41 -39.16 -16.74 96.82
C PHE A 41 -37.95 -17.52 97.38
N VAL A 42 -36.98 -16.87 98.03
CA VAL A 42 -35.80 -17.54 98.58
C VAL A 42 -35.69 -17.27 100.09
N LEU A 43 -35.53 -18.34 100.90
CA LEU A 43 -35.31 -18.26 102.35
C LEU A 43 -33.97 -17.55 102.65
N ASP A 44 -33.96 -16.65 103.64
CA ASP A 44 -32.86 -15.69 103.90
C ASP A 44 -31.45 -16.31 103.92
N LYS A 45 -31.31 -17.53 104.44
CA LYS A 45 -30.02 -18.23 104.53
C LYS A 45 -29.35 -18.54 103.17
N ASN A 46 -30.13 -18.63 102.09
CA ASN A 46 -29.62 -19.01 100.77
C ASN A 46 -29.65 -17.87 99.73
N ARG A 47 -30.09 -16.65 100.12
CA ARG A 47 -30.17 -15.51 99.21
C ARG A 47 -28.80 -15.03 98.71
N ALA A 48 -27.79 -15.04 99.57
CA ALA A 48 -26.43 -14.65 99.19
C ALA A 48 -25.85 -15.59 98.13
N LEU A 49 -26.03 -16.90 98.33
CA LEU A 49 -25.59 -17.95 97.41
C LEU A 49 -26.35 -17.92 96.07
N ALA A 50 -27.65 -17.59 96.11
CA ALA A 50 -28.43 -17.39 94.90
C ALA A 50 -27.98 -16.14 94.13
N LYS A 51 -27.73 -15.00 94.81
CA LYS A 51 -27.20 -13.78 94.18
C LYS A 51 -25.84 -14.02 93.53
N GLU A 52 -24.96 -14.77 94.19
CA GLU A 52 -23.64 -15.10 93.64
C GLU A 52 -23.76 -15.97 92.38
N LYS A 53 -24.65 -16.99 92.39
CA LYS A 53 -24.88 -17.79 91.19
C LYS A 53 -25.55 -17.01 90.07
N PHE A 54 -26.48 -16.11 90.39
CA PHE A 54 -27.13 -15.25 89.40
C PHE A 54 -26.15 -14.25 88.77
N THR A 55 -25.26 -13.66 89.56
CA THR A 55 -24.19 -12.78 89.06
C THR A 55 -23.19 -13.56 88.22
N GLN A 56 -22.78 -14.76 88.62
CA GLN A 56 -21.93 -15.63 87.80
C GLN A 56 -22.60 -16.00 86.47
N THR A 57 -23.89 -16.34 86.46
CA THR A 57 -24.61 -16.60 85.21
C THR A 57 -24.79 -15.35 84.36
N ALA A 58 -25.01 -14.18 84.96
CA ALA A 58 -25.11 -12.92 84.24
C ALA A 58 -23.77 -12.53 83.61
N GLU A 59 -22.65 -12.70 84.33
CA GLU A 59 -21.30 -12.51 83.78
C GLU A 59 -21.00 -13.48 82.64
N LEU A 60 -21.43 -14.74 82.77
CA LEU A 60 -21.27 -15.74 81.71
C LEU A 60 -22.06 -15.33 80.47
N ILE A 61 -23.33 -14.97 80.63
CA ILE A 61 -24.20 -14.50 79.54
C ILE A 61 -23.61 -13.24 78.88
N ALA A 62 -23.12 -12.28 79.65
CA ALA A 62 -22.48 -11.08 79.13
C ALA A 62 -21.24 -11.42 78.29
N LYS A 63 -20.40 -12.37 78.76
CA LYS A 63 -19.23 -12.84 77.99
C LYS A 63 -19.64 -13.55 76.71
N THR A 64 -20.64 -14.43 76.75
CA THR A 64 -21.11 -15.11 75.53
C THR A 64 -21.74 -14.13 74.55
N GLN A 65 -22.43 -13.10 75.05
CA GLN A 65 -23.06 -12.07 74.22
C GLN A 65 -22.00 -11.18 73.56
N ASP A 66 -20.92 -10.81 74.27
CA ASP A 66 -19.77 -10.11 73.71
C ASP A 66 -19.03 -10.95 72.65
N GLU A 67 -18.89 -12.26 72.86
CA GLU A 67 -18.27 -13.16 71.88
C GLU A 67 -19.12 -13.30 70.62
N ILE A 68 -20.44 -13.45 70.77
CA ILE A 68 -21.38 -13.47 69.65
C ILE A 68 -21.38 -12.13 68.93
N GLU A 69 -21.35 -11.00 69.64
CA GLU A 69 -21.32 -9.68 69.02
C GLU A 69 -20.00 -9.43 68.25
N LYS A 70 -18.86 -9.93 68.76
CA LYS A 70 -17.57 -9.91 68.04
C LYS A 70 -17.59 -10.80 66.81
N GLU A 71 -18.15 -12.01 66.91
CA GLU A 71 -18.24 -12.93 65.77
C GLU A 71 -19.17 -12.37 64.69
N VAL A 72 -20.32 -11.80 65.08
CA VAL A 72 -21.27 -11.14 64.17
C VAL A 72 -20.67 -9.88 63.57
N LYS A 73 -19.96 -9.03 64.33
CA LYS A 73 -19.24 -7.86 63.77
C LYS A 73 -18.17 -8.29 62.77
N SER A 74 -17.45 -9.40 63.02
CA SER A 74 -16.42 -9.91 62.08
C SER A 74 -16.99 -10.51 60.78
N LYS A 75 -18.22 -11.05 60.81
CA LYS A 75 -18.91 -11.66 59.66
C LYS A 75 -19.86 -10.72 58.92
N THR A 76 -20.31 -9.63 59.54
CA THR A 76 -21.17 -8.63 58.89
C THR A 76 -20.34 -7.65 58.05
N LEU A 77 -20.95 -7.13 56.98
CA LEU A 77 -20.36 -6.13 56.07
C LEU A 77 -19.70 -4.95 56.81
N PHE A 78 -20.18 -4.58 58.00
CA PHE A 78 -19.64 -3.49 58.80
C PHE A 78 -18.23 -3.74 59.36
N GLY A 79 -17.89 -4.95 59.81
CA GLY A 79 -16.53 -5.26 60.29
C GLY A 79 -15.51 -5.44 59.16
N LEU A 80 -15.97 -5.85 57.97
CA LEU A 80 -15.20 -5.74 56.73
C LEU A 80 -14.94 -4.26 56.37
N PHE A 81 -15.93 -3.38 56.56
CA PHE A 81 -15.78 -1.94 56.36
C PHE A 81 -14.80 -1.29 57.35
N ASP A 82 -14.81 -1.67 58.63
CA ASP A 82 -13.87 -1.13 59.62
C ASP A 82 -12.43 -1.63 59.40
N LYS A 83 -12.24 -2.89 59.01
CA LYS A 83 -10.91 -3.40 58.58
C LYS A 83 -10.41 -2.73 57.30
N VAL A 84 -11.29 -2.51 56.31
CA VAL A 84 -10.95 -1.76 55.09
C VAL A 84 -10.63 -0.30 55.45
N ARG A 85 -11.29 0.27 56.47
CA ARG A 85 -11.05 1.63 56.93
C ARG A 85 -9.69 1.77 57.64
N GLU A 86 -9.31 0.85 58.51
CA GLU A 86 -7.96 0.83 59.12
C GLU A 86 -6.85 0.66 58.06
N VAL A 87 -7.02 -0.26 57.10
CA VAL A 87 -6.08 -0.42 55.98
C VAL A 87 -6.06 0.82 55.07
N SER A 88 -7.20 1.52 54.95
CA SER A 88 -7.28 2.77 54.18
C SER A 88 -6.62 3.95 54.88
N GLU A 89 -6.63 4.03 56.21
CA GLU A 89 -6.03 5.15 56.96
C GLU A 89 -4.48 5.14 56.81
N ASP A 90 -3.84 3.96 56.75
CA ASP A 90 -2.41 3.83 56.42
C ASP A 90 -2.10 4.11 54.93
N GLN A 91 -3.02 3.80 54.01
CA GLN A 91 -2.90 4.20 52.60
C GLN A 91 -3.21 5.68 52.35
N PHE A 92 -3.94 6.35 53.25
CA PHE A 92 -4.37 7.75 53.08
C PHE A 92 -3.22 8.75 53.21
N GLN A 93 -2.11 8.41 53.87
CA GLN A 93 -0.91 9.25 53.88
C GLN A 93 -0.14 9.21 52.54
N TYR A 94 -0.11 8.05 51.87
CA TYR A 94 0.46 7.94 50.51
C TYR A 94 -0.40 8.64 49.44
N ASN A 95 -1.72 8.69 49.66
CA ASN A 95 -2.70 9.25 48.73
C ASN A 95 -2.69 10.80 48.65
N PHE A 96 -1.97 11.52 49.52
CA PHE A 96 -1.94 12.99 49.49
C PHE A 96 -1.05 13.54 48.36
N LYS A 97 0.07 12.86 48.04
CA LYS A 97 0.91 13.21 46.88
C LYS A 97 0.21 12.84 45.57
N GLU A 98 -0.40 11.66 45.54
CA GLU A 98 -1.11 11.15 44.36
C GLU A 98 -2.37 11.98 44.07
N LYS A 99 -3.18 12.35 45.07
CA LYS A 99 -4.29 13.32 44.87
C LYS A 99 -3.81 14.68 44.40
N ARG A 100 -2.63 15.14 44.81
CA ARG A 100 -2.08 16.43 44.34
C ARG A 100 -1.62 16.33 42.88
N GLN A 101 -1.08 15.18 42.48
CA GLN A 101 -0.72 14.88 41.10
C GLN A 101 -1.97 14.70 40.22
N ILE A 102 -2.97 13.94 40.66
CA ILE A 102 -4.26 13.77 39.98
C ILE A 102 -4.99 15.11 39.84
N LYS A 103 -4.94 15.99 40.85
CA LYS A 103 -5.55 17.33 40.75
C LYS A 103 -4.77 18.27 39.83
N LYS A 104 -3.45 18.09 39.70
CA LYS A 104 -2.62 18.78 38.69
C LYS A 104 -2.92 18.25 37.29
N ALA A 105 -2.98 16.93 37.13
CA ALA A 105 -3.30 16.25 35.89
C ALA A 105 -4.72 16.58 35.43
N GLY A 106 -5.69 16.63 36.36
CA GLY A 106 -7.06 17.07 36.10
C GLY A 106 -7.10 18.52 35.61
N LYS A 107 -6.37 19.44 36.25
CA LYS A 107 -6.27 20.82 35.74
C LYS A 107 -5.62 20.90 34.35
N GLN A 108 -4.60 20.09 34.08
CA GLN A 108 -3.93 20.01 32.77
C GLN A 108 -4.84 19.40 31.71
N PHE A 109 -5.64 18.39 32.09
CA PHE A 109 -6.63 17.76 31.24
C PHE A 109 -7.78 18.73 30.94
N ASP A 110 -8.28 19.47 31.93
CA ASP A 110 -9.30 20.50 31.73
C ASP A 110 -8.77 21.62 30.80
N THR A 111 -7.52 22.08 30.97
CA THR A 111 -6.91 23.05 30.03
C THR A 111 -6.64 22.47 28.64
N PHE A 112 -6.42 21.16 28.53
CA PHE A 112 -6.29 20.47 27.25
C PHE A 112 -7.65 20.31 26.57
N VAL A 113 -8.69 19.96 27.32
CA VAL A 113 -10.07 19.87 26.83
C VAL A 113 -10.60 21.25 26.41
N ASP A 114 -10.33 22.30 27.19
CA ASP A 114 -10.64 23.69 26.81
C ASP A 114 -9.93 24.12 25.51
N ARG A 115 -8.75 23.56 25.22
CA ARG A 115 -8.05 23.76 23.92
C ARG A 115 -8.64 22.91 22.79
N LEU A 116 -9.21 21.76 23.10
CA LEU A 116 -9.86 20.87 22.13
C LEU A 116 -11.27 21.33 21.76
N ASP A 117 -11.98 22.04 22.65
CA ASP A 117 -13.31 22.62 22.37
C ASP A 117 -13.27 23.76 21.34
N SER A 118 -12.09 24.26 20.96
CA SER A 118 -11.91 25.25 19.90
C SER A 118 -11.06 24.71 18.75
N ALA A 119 -11.65 23.85 17.91
CA ALA A 119 -11.16 23.62 16.55
C ALA A 119 -11.42 24.83 15.61
N MET A 120 -12.02 25.90 16.12
CA MET A 120 -12.09 27.19 15.43
C MET A 120 -10.84 28.02 15.75
N PRO A 121 -10.17 28.58 14.73
CA PRO A 121 -9.04 29.48 14.94
C PRO A 121 -9.51 30.73 15.69
N ALA A 122 -8.80 31.11 16.75
CA ALA A 122 -9.17 32.25 17.59
C ALA A 122 -8.82 33.59 16.91
N THR A 123 -7.90 33.55 15.94
CA THR A 123 -7.42 34.70 15.18
C THR A 123 -7.43 34.45 13.67
N GLU A 124 -7.49 35.54 12.90
CA GLU A 124 -7.47 35.47 11.44
C GLU A 124 -6.12 34.94 10.90
N GLU A 125 -5.04 35.15 11.64
CA GLU A 125 -3.69 34.63 11.33
C GLU A 125 -3.61 33.12 11.53
N GLU A 126 -4.14 32.59 12.63
CA GLU A 126 -4.27 31.13 12.83
C GLU A 126 -5.15 30.51 11.74
N ARG A 127 -6.27 31.15 11.38
CA ARG A 127 -7.13 30.67 10.29
C ARG A 127 -6.39 30.53 8.97
N LEU A 128 -5.53 31.51 8.64
CA LEU A 128 -4.74 31.49 7.41
C LEU A 128 -3.65 30.41 7.46
N SER A 129 -3.02 30.20 8.61
CA SER A 129 -2.04 29.12 8.80
C SER A 129 -2.71 27.76 8.67
N ASP A 130 -3.79 27.52 9.40
CA ASP A 130 -4.57 26.29 9.38
C ASP A 130 -5.08 26.00 7.97
N MET A 131 -5.54 27.02 7.24
CA MET A 131 -5.98 26.85 5.85
C MET A 131 -4.85 26.51 4.90
N LYS A 132 -3.65 27.05 5.13
CA LYS A 132 -2.47 26.72 4.34
C LYS A 132 -2.00 25.30 4.60
N GLU A 133 -2.02 24.87 5.86
CA GLU A 133 -1.70 23.50 6.27
C GLU A 133 -2.72 22.50 5.75
N LEU A 134 -4.01 22.83 5.82
CA LEU A 134 -5.08 22.00 5.24
C LEU A 134 -4.94 21.90 3.71
N LYS A 135 -4.64 22.99 3.01
CA LYS A 135 -4.38 22.92 1.56
C LYS A 135 -3.15 22.08 1.23
N ALA A 136 -2.09 22.15 2.04
CA ALA A 136 -0.90 21.31 1.87
C ALA A 136 -1.19 19.83 2.15
N ALA A 137 -1.99 19.53 3.17
CA ALA A 137 -2.43 18.17 3.49
C ALA A 137 -3.36 17.60 2.42
N ILE A 138 -4.29 18.41 1.89
CA ILE A 138 -5.19 18.02 0.79
C ILE A 138 -4.37 17.71 -0.47
N THR A 139 -3.43 18.58 -0.85
CA THR A 139 -2.57 18.32 -2.02
C THR A 139 -1.68 17.09 -1.85
N LEU A 140 -1.21 16.81 -0.63
CA LEU A 140 -0.51 15.57 -0.32
C LEU A 140 -1.43 14.35 -0.45
N LEU A 141 -2.66 14.41 0.08
CA LEU A 141 -3.65 13.34 -0.01
C LEU A 141 -4.10 13.10 -1.46
N GLU A 142 -4.35 14.17 -2.22
CA GLU A 142 -4.64 14.11 -3.65
C GLU A 142 -3.48 13.49 -4.43
N SER A 143 -2.23 13.71 -4.02
CA SER A 143 -1.07 13.03 -4.63
C SER A 143 -1.04 11.53 -4.33
N TYR A 144 -1.50 11.10 -3.16
CA TYR A 144 -1.65 9.67 -2.84
C TYR A 144 -2.86 9.05 -3.54
N ASP A 145 -3.95 9.79 -3.69
CA ASP A 145 -5.11 9.35 -4.46
C ASP A 145 -4.80 9.25 -5.95
N GLU A 146 -4.04 10.20 -6.52
CA GLU A 146 -3.53 10.07 -7.90
C GLU A 146 -2.62 8.84 -8.08
N GLU A 147 -1.86 8.45 -7.05
CA GLU A 147 -1.06 7.21 -7.06
C GLU A 147 -1.95 5.95 -6.93
N SER A 148 -3.02 5.99 -6.15
CA SER A 148 -3.95 4.86 -5.97
C SER A 148 -4.88 4.65 -7.18
N TYR A 149 -5.29 5.71 -7.88
CA TYR A 149 -6.03 5.63 -9.15
C TYR A 149 -5.14 5.23 -10.35
N ARG A 150 -3.81 5.28 -10.21
CA ARG A 150 -2.84 4.75 -11.19
C ARG A 150 -2.40 3.32 -10.90
N VAL A 151 -3.08 2.60 -10.01
CA VAL A 151 -3.05 1.13 -10.06
C VAL A 151 -3.85 0.73 -11.30
N SER A 152 -3.20 0.79 -12.46
CA SER A 152 -3.71 0.17 -13.67
C SER A 152 -4.17 -1.25 -13.28
N PRO A 153 -5.40 -1.68 -13.64
CA PRO A 153 -5.78 -3.07 -13.41
C PRO A 153 -4.66 -3.92 -13.99
N LYS A 154 -4.10 -4.85 -13.21
CA LYS A 154 -3.06 -5.78 -13.66
C LYS A 154 -3.61 -6.48 -14.92
N LYS A 155 -3.33 -5.94 -16.10
CA LYS A 155 -3.41 -6.66 -17.35
C LYS A 155 -2.43 -7.81 -17.14
N THR A 156 -2.93 -9.04 -17.21
CA THR A 156 -2.09 -10.21 -17.38
C THR A 156 -1.35 -10.04 -18.71
N ASP A 157 -0.24 -9.33 -18.64
CA ASP A 157 0.60 -9.02 -19.77
C ASP A 157 1.52 -10.22 -19.96
N ALA A 158 1.36 -10.94 -21.06
CA ALA A 158 2.16 -12.14 -21.33
C ALA A 158 3.66 -11.84 -21.28
N GLY A 159 4.06 -10.61 -21.63
CA GLY A 159 5.43 -10.12 -21.51
C GLY A 159 5.97 -10.10 -20.08
N VAL A 160 5.15 -9.82 -19.07
CA VAL A 160 5.55 -9.86 -17.65
C VAL A 160 5.78 -11.30 -17.21
N GLY A 161 4.95 -12.24 -17.67
CA GLY A 161 5.15 -13.67 -17.43
C GLY A 161 6.46 -14.19 -18.05
N MET A 162 6.74 -13.83 -19.31
CA MET A 162 8.00 -14.19 -19.98
C MET A 162 9.22 -13.54 -19.29
N PHE A 163 9.08 -12.30 -18.82
CA PHE A 163 10.12 -11.63 -18.04
C PHE A 163 10.40 -12.40 -16.75
N TYR A 164 9.37 -12.75 -15.98
CA TYR A 164 9.57 -13.50 -14.75
C TYR A 164 10.12 -14.92 -14.98
N ASP A 165 9.73 -15.61 -16.06
CA ASP A 165 10.32 -16.91 -16.41
C ASP A 165 11.79 -16.78 -16.86
N ARG A 166 12.15 -15.72 -17.57
CA ARG A 166 13.56 -15.45 -17.89
C ARG A 166 14.36 -15.17 -16.61
N MET A 167 13.81 -14.35 -15.71
CA MET A 167 14.45 -14.00 -14.45
C MET A 167 14.56 -15.20 -13.49
N SER A 168 13.59 -16.12 -13.49
CA SER A 168 13.61 -17.34 -12.67
C SER A 168 14.84 -18.21 -13.00
N ARG A 169 15.17 -18.35 -14.29
CA ARG A 169 16.36 -19.08 -14.76
C ARG A 169 17.65 -18.35 -14.38
N GLN A 170 17.66 -17.02 -14.45
CA GLN A 170 18.80 -16.23 -13.99
C GLN A 170 19.00 -16.33 -12.48
N PHE A 171 17.93 -16.34 -11.69
CA PHE A 171 18.02 -16.55 -10.25
C PHE A 171 18.61 -17.93 -9.96
N LYS A 172 18.18 -18.97 -10.69
CA LYS A 172 18.77 -20.29 -10.57
C LYS A 172 20.27 -20.31 -10.89
N SER A 173 20.71 -19.64 -11.97
CA SER A 173 22.14 -19.55 -12.27
C SER A 173 22.91 -18.83 -11.17
N LEU A 174 22.37 -17.74 -10.61
CA LEU A 174 22.97 -17.01 -9.49
C LEU A 174 23.08 -17.86 -8.22
N ILE A 175 22.04 -18.66 -7.92
CA ILE A 175 22.05 -19.59 -6.78
C ILE A 175 23.21 -20.59 -6.95
N SER A 176 23.40 -21.15 -8.14
CA SER A 176 24.48 -22.09 -8.42
C SER A 176 25.87 -21.42 -8.44
N GLU A 177 26.01 -20.24 -9.05
CA GLU A 177 27.26 -19.46 -9.10
C GLU A 177 27.78 -19.09 -7.70
N HIS A 178 26.88 -18.66 -6.82
CA HIS A 178 27.22 -18.31 -5.43
C HIS A 178 27.19 -19.52 -4.49
N LYS A 179 27.05 -20.75 -5.02
CA LYS A 179 26.99 -22.01 -4.25
C LYS A 179 25.92 -22.00 -3.16
N LEU A 180 24.83 -21.26 -3.36
CA LEU A 180 23.71 -21.19 -2.42
C LEU A 180 22.97 -22.54 -2.34
N ASP A 181 23.05 -23.37 -3.39
CA ASP A 181 22.55 -24.75 -3.43
C ASP A 181 23.14 -25.67 -2.34
N HIS A 182 24.25 -25.27 -1.69
CA HIS A 182 24.82 -26.05 -0.57
C HIS A 182 24.03 -25.88 0.73
N TYR A 183 23.13 -24.90 0.79
CA TYR A 183 22.26 -24.65 1.93
C TYR A 183 20.86 -25.17 1.61
N ARG A 184 20.27 -25.93 2.53
CA ARG A 184 18.86 -26.36 2.43
C ARG A 184 17.89 -25.17 2.50
N LEU A 185 18.33 -24.09 3.14
CA LEU A 185 17.47 -22.98 3.52
C LEU A 185 18.26 -21.67 3.42
N ILE A 186 17.73 -20.69 2.69
CA ILE A 186 18.32 -19.36 2.55
C ILE A 186 17.29 -18.26 2.79
N PRO A 187 17.66 -17.13 3.43
CA PRO A 187 16.75 -16.00 3.57
C PRO A 187 16.62 -15.26 2.24
N ILE A 188 15.44 -14.73 1.94
CA ILE A 188 15.19 -13.99 0.69
C ILE A 188 16.12 -12.80 0.52
N GLN A 189 16.50 -12.13 1.61
CA GLN A 189 17.41 -10.99 1.63
C GLN A 189 18.78 -11.33 1.03
N ARG A 190 19.27 -12.55 1.28
CA ARG A 190 20.53 -13.01 0.71
C ARG A 190 20.42 -13.14 -0.80
N LEU A 191 19.31 -13.70 -1.30
CA LEU A 191 19.05 -13.77 -2.74
C LEU A 191 18.87 -12.35 -3.33
N LYS A 192 18.09 -11.49 -2.68
CA LYS A 192 17.89 -10.07 -3.06
C LYS A 192 19.21 -9.36 -3.25
N TYR A 193 20.14 -9.51 -2.29
CA TYR A 193 21.47 -8.91 -2.37
C TYR A 193 22.21 -9.32 -3.66
N HIS A 194 22.29 -10.62 -3.96
CA HIS A 194 22.98 -11.12 -5.14
C HIS A 194 22.27 -10.71 -6.45
N VAL A 195 20.94 -10.76 -6.46
CA VAL A 195 20.12 -10.40 -7.62
C VAL A 195 20.23 -8.91 -7.95
N LEU A 196 20.00 -8.04 -6.96
CA LEU A 196 20.01 -6.58 -7.17
C LEU A 196 21.42 -6.06 -7.46
N SER A 197 22.45 -6.69 -6.90
CA SER A 197 23.85 -6.36 -7.21
C SER A 197 24.20 -6.67 -8.68
N ASN A 198 23.66 -7.77 -9.21
CA ASN A 198 23.98 -8.21 -10.58
C ASN A 198 23.02 -7.63 -11.64
N ASN A 199 21.78 -7.26 -11.26
CA ASN A 199 20.79 -6.74 -12.20
C ASN A 199 20.15 -5.43 -11.73
N LYS A 200 20.68 -4.30 -12.22
CA LYS A 200 20.23 -2.94 -11.88
C LYS A 200 18.84 -2.57 -12.42
N ARG A 201 18.23 -3.40 -13.27
CA ARG A 201 16.92 -3.13 -13.87
C ARG A 201 15.77 -3.76 -13.09
N LEU A 202 16.05 -4.69 -12.19
CA LEU A 202 15.03 -5.37 -11.39
C LEU A 202 14.60 -4.49 -10.21
N LYS A 203 13.29 -4.40 -9.93
CA LYS A 203 12.79 -3.76 -8.70
C LYS A 203 12.68 -4.79 -7.58
N ASP A 204 12.73 -4.32 -6.33
CA ASP A 204 12.59 -5.21 -5.16
C ASP A 204 11.22 -5.91 -5.13
N GLU A 205 10.18 -5.23 -5.62
CA GLU A 205 8.81 -5.72 -5.73
C GLU A 205 8.67 -6.92 -6.68
N ASP A 206 9.56 -7.05 -7.66
CA ASP A 206 9.51 -8.12 -8.66
C ASP A 206 10.09 -9.43 -8.13
N ILE A 207 10.94 -9.38 -7.09
CA ILE A 207 11.72 -10.53 -6.62
C ILE A 207 10.82 -11.62 -6.04
N LEU A 208 9.88 -11.26 -5.16
CA LEU A 208 8.99 -12.25 -4.53
C LEU A 208 8.07 -12.96 -5.55
N PRO A 209 7.41 -12.25 -6.49
CA PRO A 209 6.70 -12.88 -7.61
C PRO A 209 7.57 -13.87 -8.41
N ILE A 210 8.81 -13.50 -8.74
CA ILE A 210 9.72 -14.38 -9.49
C ILE A 210 10.04 -15.64 -8.69
N VAL A 211 10.31 -15.52 -7.38
CA VAL A 211 10.60 -16.67 -6.52
C VAL A 211 9.37 -17.57 -6.37
N ASN A 212 8.15 -17.01 -6.34
CA ASN A 212 6.92 -17.80 -6.33
C ASN A 212 6.74 -18.58 -7.65
N ILE A 213 7.08 -17.99 -8.80
CA ILE A 213 7.11 -18.71 -10.08
C ILE A 213 8.19 -19.81 -10.06
N MET A 214 9.33 -19.59 -9.41
CA MET A 214 10.34 -20.64 -9.21
C MET A 214 9.82 -21.81 -8.38
N LYS A 215 8.97 -21.55 -7.38
CA LYS A 215 8.25 -22.59 -6.64
C LYS A 215 7.26 -23.33 -7.55
N GLU A 216 6.43 -22.62 -8.30
CA GLU A 216 5.46 -23.24 -9.22
C GLU A 216 6.12 -24.10 -10.31
N THR A 217 7.31 -23.70 -10.76
CA THR A 217 8.11 -24.41 -11.76
C THR A 217 9.07 -25.46 -11.17
N ASN A 218 9.01 -25.73 -9.86
CA ASN A 218 9.90 -26.64 -9.13
C ASN A 218 11.41 -26.34 -9.32
N LEU A 219 11.77 -25.08 -9.58
CA LEU A 219 13.17 -24.63 -9.54
C LEU A 219 13.65 -24.41 -8.10
N VAL A 220 12.71 -24.18 -7.19
CA VAL A 220 12.87 -24.05 -5.74
C VAL A 220 11.84 -24.97 -5.10
N GLY A 221 12.16 -25.56 -3.94
CA GLY A 221 11.25 -26.46 -3.24
C GLY A 221 10.03 -25.75 -2.69
N ASP A 222 10.28 -24.75 -1.83
CA ASP A 222 9.22 -23.97 -1.21
C ASP A 222 9.69 -22.56 -0.82
N VAL A 223 8.72 -21.68 -0.57
CA VAL A 223 8.91 -20.32 -0.05
C VAL A 223 8.02 -20.20 1.17
N ILE A 224 8.64 -20.06 2.34
CA ILE A 224 7.95 -20.02 3.61
C ILE A 224 8.03 -18.62 4.19
N GLU A 225 6.87 -18.04 4.45
CA GLU A 225 6.75 -16.80 5.23
C GLU A 225 6.96 -17.12 6.71
N VAL A 226 8.06 -16.60 7.26
CA VAL A 226 8.38 -16.71 8.69
C VAL A 226 7.73 -15.56 9.45
N ASN A 227 7.87 -14.34 8.91
CA ASN A 227 7.13 -13.15 9.31
C ASN A 227 6.95 -12.23 8.07
N PRO A 228 6.19 -11.12 8.17
CA PRO A 228 5.94 -10.25 7.01
C PRO A 228 7.21 -9.65 6.37
N THR A 229 8.31 -9.58 7.11
CA THR A 229 9.58 -8.99 6.63
C THR A 229 10.62 -10.04 6.21
N LEU A 230 10.45 -11.30 6.59
CA LEU A 230 11.39 -12.41 6.41
C LEU A 230 10.69 -13.58 5.74
N HIS A 231 11.06 -13.77 4.47
CA HIS A 231 10.71 -14.95 3.71
C HIS A 231 11.95 -15.82 3.58
N VAL A 232 11.74 -17.11 3.63
CA VAL A 232 12.79 -18.11 3.57
C VAL A 232 12.53 -19.03 2.40
N ILE A 233 13.59 -19.27 1.63
CA ILE A 233 13.57 -20.10 0.42
C ILE A 233 14.17 -21.45 0.77
N VAL A 234 13.42 -22.51 0.51
CA VAL A 234 13.84 -23.89 0.68
C VAL A 234 14.41 -24.41 -0.64
N LEU A 235 15.68 -24.81 -0.61
CA LEU A 235 16.39 -25.37 -1.76
C LEU A 235 16.46 -26.90 -1.60
N GLY A 236 15.67 -27.61 -2.39
CA GLY A 236 15.55 -29.07 -2.39
C GLY A 236 14.10 -29.55 -2.54
N ASP A 237 13.89 -30.86 -2.64
CA ASP A 237 12.55 -31.46 -2.77
C ASP A 237 11.83 -31.62 -1.42
N GLU A 238 12.49 -31.27 -0.31
CA GLU A 238 11.95 -31.39 1.04
C GLU A 238 10.97 -30.24 1.33
N GLN A 239 9.76 -30.56 1.78
CA GLN A 239 8.80 -29.56 2.27
C GLN A 239 8.98 -29.40 3.78
N PHE A 240 9.19 -28.15 4.21
CA PHE A 240 9.24 -27.81 5.63
C PHE A 240 7.92 -27.15 6.02
N ASP A 241 7.26 -27.68 7.05
CA ASP A 241 6.11 -27.04 7.67
C ASP A 241 6.51 -26.60 9.08
N PHE A 242 6.94 -25.33 9.20
CA PHE A 242 7.36 -24.78 10.48
C PHE A 242 6.16 -24.40 11.34
N SER A 243 6.12 -24.92 12.56
CA SER A 243 5.22 -24.46 13.61
C SER A 243 5.46 -22.98 13.94
N LEU A 244 4.47 -22.34 14.58
CA LEU A 244 4.59 -20.93 14.98
C LEU A 244 5.81 -20.69 15.89
N ALA A 245 6.11 -21.62 16.80
CA ALA A 245 7.28 -21.51 17.68
C ALA A 245 8.59 -21.61 16.89
N GLU A 246 8.66 -22.49 15.89
CA GLU A 246 9.81 -22.59 15.00
C GLU A 246 10.00 -21.31 14.18
N LYS A 247 8.92 -20.72 13.65
CA LYS A 247 8.98 -19.42 12.94
C LYS A 247 9.47 -18.29 13.83
N VAL A 248 9.02 -18.24 15.09
CA VAL A 248 9.49 -17.26 16.08
C VAL A 248 10.99 -17.44 16.34
N LEU A 249 11.44 -18.68 16.52
CA LEU A 249 12.86 -18.98 16.70
C LEU A 249 13.71 -18.56 15.48
N LEU A 250 13.24 -18.86 14.26
CA LEU A 250 13.90 -18.47 13.01
C LEU A 250 13.99 -16.95 12.87
N THR A 251 12.95 -16.21 13.28
CA THR A 251 12.95 -14.75 13.27
C THR A 251 14.07 -14.20 14.16
N PHE A 252 14.13 -14.64 15.41
CA PHE A 252 15.16 -14.17 16.34
C PHE A 252 16.57 -14.61 15.94
N ALA A 253 16.72 -15.81 15.37
CA ALA A 253 18.00 -16.29 14.86
C ALA A 253 18.48 -15.47 13.63
N TYR A 254 17.57 -14.84 12.89
CA TYR A 254 17.89 -13.96 11.77
C TYR A 254 18.23 -12.52 12.20
N ASP A 255 17.52 -11.97 13.18
CA ASP A 255 17.71 -10.57 13.57
C ASP A 255 18.88 -10.37 14.54
N GLU A 256 19.14 -11.34 15.42
CA GLU A 256 20.07 -11.17 16.54
C GLU A 256 21.11 -12.30 16.67
N ASP A 257 22.16 -12.01 17.45
CA ASP A 257 23.09 -13.03 17.95
C ASP A 257 22.42 -13.80 19.09
N LEU A 258 21.64 -14.82 18.71
CA LEU A 258 20.77 -15.53 19.61
C LEU A 258 21.55 -16.55 20.44
N THR A 259 21.57 -16.38 21.76
CA THR A 259 21.99 -17.42 22.72
C THR A 259 20.76 -18.08 23.32
N PHE A 260 20.90 -19.29 23.86
CA PHE A 260 19.78 -19.99 24.49
C PHE A 260 19.15 -19.18 25.64
N ARG A 261 19.98 -18.53 26.45
CA ARG A 261 19.50 -17.64 27.52
C ARG A 261 18.72 -16.45 26.98
N LYS A 262 19.22 -15.79 25.93
CA LYS A 262 18.55 -14.65 25.30
C LYS A 262 17.22 -15.05 24.67
N LEU A 263 17.14 -16.26 24.09
CA LEU A 263 15.88 -16.82 23.57
C LEU A 263 14.83 -16.92 24.68
N LEU A 264 15.20 -17.47 25.85
CA LEU A 264 14.29 -17.58 26.99
C LEU A 264 13.86 -16.21 27.53
N GLU A 265 14.78 -15.24 27.58
CA GLU A 265 14.49 -13.87 28.00
C GLU A 265 13.53 -13.15 27.03
N LEU A 266 13.68 -13.36 25.71
CA LEU A 266 12.84 -12.71 24.69
C LEU A 266 11.47 -13.36 24.53
N THR A 267 11.38 -14.68 24.68
CA THR A 267 10.15 -15.45 24.42
C THR A 267 9.37 -15.80 25.68
N GLU A 268 9.98 -15.65 26.85
CA GLU A 268 9.46 -16.10 28.15
C GLU A 268 9.09 -17.61 28.16
N TRP A 269 9.68 -18.40 27.26
CA TRP A 269 9.38 -19.82 27.16
C TRP A 269 9.98 -20.62 28.31
N LYS A 270 9.33 -21.75 28.63
CA LYS A 270 9.93 -22.77 29.49
C LYS A 270 11.09 -23.44 28.76
N GLU A 271 12.17 -23.74 29.49
CA GLU A 271 13.38 -24.37 28.93
C GLU A 271 13.09 -25.67 28.17
N GLU A 272 12.17 -26.50 28.68
CA GLU A 272 11.75 -27.74 28.01
C GLU A 272 11.11 -27.46 26.65
N HIS A 273 10.27 -26.44 26.55
CA HIS A 273 9.61 -26.07 25.31
C HIS A 273 10.62 -25.54 24.30
N ALA A 274 11.50 -24.62 24.71
CA ALA A 274 12.55 -24.08 23.85
C ALA A 274 13.49 -25.17 23.31
N ASN A 275 13.89 -26.14 24.15
CA ASN A 275 14.70 -27.28 23.72
C ASN A 275 13.95 -28.19 22.74
N ASN A 276 12.65 -28.43 22.95
CA ASN A 276 11.84 -29.21 22.01
C ASN A 276 11.73 -28.54 20.64
N VAL A 277 11.57 -27.21 20.60
CA VAL A 277 11.52 -26.44 19.35
C VAL A 277 12.86 -26.49 18.61
N ILE A 278 13.99 -26.28 19.31
CA ILE A 278 15.33 -26.40 18.71
C ILE A 278 15.58 -27.82 18.19
N LYS A 279 15.17 -28.83 18.97
CA LYS A 279 15.30 -30.23 18.56
C LYS A 279 14.46 -30.53 17.33
N SER A 280 13.22 -30.04 17.26
CA SER A 280 12.35 -30.19 16.09
C SER A 280 13.00 -29.63 14.82
N LEU A 281 13.58 -28.42 14.86
CA LEU A 281 14.32 -27.87 13.73
C LEU A 281 15.56 -28.71 13.37
N THR A 282 16.26 -29.24 14.37
CA THR A 282 17.43 -30.10 14.16
C THR A 282 17.04 -31.43 13.51
N ASP A 283 15.92 -32.03 13.95
CA ASP A 283 15.37 -33.28 13.43
C ASP A 283 14.89 -33.11 11.97
N GLN A 284 14.44 -31.91 11.59
CA GLN A 284 14.14 -31.53 10.21
C GLN A 284 15.42 -31.34 9.35
N GLY A 285 16.62 -31.48 9.93
CA GLY A 285 17.89 -31.38 9.22
C GLY A 285 18.40 -29.94 9.04
N LEU A 286 17.90 -29.00 9.85
CA LEU A 286 18.48 -27.67 9.97
C LEU A 286 19.53 -27.65 11.08
N ASP A 287 20.78 -27.36 10.72
CA ASP A 287 21.84 -27.13 11.70
C ASP A 287 21.53 -25.82 12.45
N THR A 288 20.99 -25.91 13.67
CA THR A 288 20.53 -24.77 14.47
C THR A 288 21.42 -24.42 15.65
N ARG A 289 22.41 -25.25 16.01
CA ARG A 289 23.23 -25.07 17.22
C ARG A 289 24.73 -25.07 16.90
N PHE A 290 25.39 -23.97 17.22
CA PHE A 290 26.85 -23.81 17.12
C PHE A 290 27.37 -23.27 18.46
N ASP A 291 28.04 -24.13 19.23
CA ASP A 291 28.49 -23.85 20.60
C ASP A 291 27.34 -23.40 21.51
N ASP A 292 27.37 -22.15 21.97
CA ASP A 292 26.38 -21.50 22.84
C ASP A 292 25.37 -20.61 22.07
N ARG A 293 25.48 -20.60 20.73
CA ARG A 293 24.66 -19.77 19.85
C ARG A 293 23.69 -20.62 19.03
N ILE A 294 22.50 -20.07 18.85
CA ILE A 294 21.48 -20.61 17.97
C ILE A 294 21.64 -19.89 16.63
N ALA A 295 22.19 -20.58 15.65
CA ALA A 295 22.38 -20.05 14.31
C ALA A 295 21.95 -21.09 13.29
N VAL A 296 21.21 -20.63 12.27
CA VAL A 296 20.72 -21.50 11.20
C VAL A 296 21.67 -21.44 10.01
N ARG A 297 22.15 -22.61 9.59
CA ARG A 297 23.02 -22.73 8.42
C ARG A 297 22.30 -22.22 7.16
N GLY A 298 22.85 -21.17 6.55
CA GLY A 298 22.29 -20.52 5.36
C GLY A 298 21.89 -19.05 5.58
N PHE A 299 21.65 -18.64 6.83
CA PHE A 299 21.34 -17.25 7.19
C PHE A 299 22.56 -16.30 7.13
N GLY A 300 23.77 -16.83 6.98
CA GLY A 300 25.00 -16.03 6.99
C GLY A 300 25.33 -15.48 8.38
N LYS A 301 26.45 -14.78 8.51
CA LYS A 301 26.81 -14.07 9.75
C LYS A 301 26.03 -12.77 9.85
N ILE A 302 25.86 -12.26 11.06
CA ILE A 302 25.16 -10.99 11.32
C ILE A 302 25.83 -9.82 10.58
N GLU A 303 27.16 -9.84 10.49
CA GLU A 303 27.94 -8.85 9.74
C GLU A 303 27.57 -8.86 8.25
N ASP A 304 27.46 -10.05 7.64
CA ASP A 304 27.07 -10.20 6.24
C ASP A 304 25.63 -9.71 6.02
N ARG A 305 24.71 -10.03 6.94
CA ARG A 305 23.31 -9.60 6.88
C ARG A 305 23.17 -8.08 6.89
N LYS A 306 23.97 -7.38 7.70
CA LYS A 306 24.01 -5.91 7.71
C LYS A 306 24.46 -5.37 6.36
N VAL A 307 25.56 -5.91 5.81
CA VAL A 307 26.04 -5.52 4.48
C VAL A 307 24.97 -5.75 3.40
N TRP A 308 24.26 -6.88 3.46
CA TRP A 308 23.19 -7.17 2.51
C TRP A 308 22.07 -6.14 2.60
N ASN A 309 21.55 -5.89 3.80
CA ASN A 309 20.46 -4.95 4.03
C ASN A 309 20.86 -3.52 3.65
N ASP A 310 22.04 -3.05 4.07
CA ASP A 310 22.54 -1.71 3.74
C ASP A 310 22.68 -1.51 2.22
N THR A 311 23.14 -2.55 1.51
CA THR A 311 23.29 -2.49 0.05
C THR A 311 21.93 -2.48 -0.65
N ILE A 312 20.99 -3.30 -0.18
CA ILE A 312 19.61 -3.34 -0.71
C ILE A 312 18.93 -1.99 -0.49
N GLU A 313 19.00 -1.43 0.72
CA GLU A 313 18.43 -0.12 1.03
C GLU A 313 19.03 0.99 0.17
N LYS A 314 20.35 0.98 -0.03
CA LYS A 314 21.02 1.95 -0.90
C LYS A 314 20.54 1.86 -2.35
N ILE A 315 20.41 0.66 -2.89
CA ILE A 315 19.90 0.44 -4.26
C ILE A 315 18.46 0.92 -4.38
N ILE A 316 17.61 0.63 -3.39
CA ILE A 316 16.21 1.08 -3.36
C ILE A 316 16.14 2.61 -3.31
N GLN A 317 16.98 3.25 -2.49
CA GLN A 317 17.00 4.69 -2.36
C GLN A 317 17.48 5.37 -3.65
N GLU A 318 18.55 4.86 -4.27
CA GLU A 318 19.03 5.36 -5.57
C GLU A 318 17.99 5.21 -6.69
N ALA A 319 17.18 4.15 -6.65
CA ALA A 319 16.08 3.96 -7.59
C ALA A 319 14.95 4.99 -7.36
N LYS A 320 14.57 5.22 -6.11
CA LYS A 320 13.57 6.24 -5.73
C LYS A 320 14.01 7.64 -6.14
N ASP A 321 15.27 8.00 -5.88
CA ASP A 321 15.81 9.31 -6.24
C ASP A 321 15.78 9.53 -7.76
N LYS A 322 16.14 8.49 -8.55
CA LYS A 322 16.03 8.54 -10.02
C LYS A 322 14.60 8.68 -10.52
N GLU A 323 13.63 8.03 -9.88
CA GLU A 323 12.21 8.18 -10.23
C GLU A 323 11.69 9.58 -9.88
N LEU A 324 12.07 10.13 -8.72
CA LEU A 324 11.74 11.50 -8.32
C LEU A 324 12.34 12.53 -9.28
N ASP A 325 13.59 12.35 -9.70
CA ASP A 325 14.23 13.22 -10.68
C ASP A 325 13.57 13.14 -12.06
N LYS A 326 13.15 11.95 -12.49
CA LYS A 326 12.34 11.80 -13.71
C LYS A 326 11.00 12.54 -13.59
N LYS A 327 10.29 12.40 -12.46
CA LYS A 327 9.04 13.12 -12.18
C LYS A 327 9.27 14.65 -12.21
N LYS A 328 10.31 15.15 -11.55
CA LYS A 328 10.69 16.59 -11.57
C LYS A 328 10.96 17.09 -12.99
N ARG A 329 11.77 16.37 -13.77
CA ARG A 329 12.04 16.73 -15.18
C ARG A 329 10.78 16.73 -16.04
N GLN A 330 9.84 15.82 -15.81
CA GLN A 330 8.55 15.82 -16.52
C GLN A 330 7.70 17.03 -16.13
N ILE A 331 7.65 17.40 -14.85
CA ILE A 331 6.94 18.60 -14.38
C ILE A 331 7.56 19.85 -14.97
N GLU A 332 8.90 20.00 -14.92
CA GLU A 332 9.60 21.14 -15.53
C GLU A 332 9.34 21.25 -17.04
N ARG A 333 9.30 20.12 -17.76
CA ARG A 333 8.94 20.10 -19.19
C ARG A 333 7.51 20.58 -19.42
N LYS A 334 6.56 20.14 -18.60
CA LYS A 334 5.15 20.58 -18.66
C LYS A 334 5.00 22.06 -18.34
N GLU A 335 5.73 22.56 -17.35
CA GLU A 335 5.74 23.98 -16.98
C GLU A 335 6.35 24.86 -18.07
N LYS A 336 7.48 24.45 -18.65
CA LYS A 336 8.08 25.14 -19.80
C LYS A 336 7.15 25.16 -21.00
N LEU A 337 6.41 24.08 -21.23
CA LEU A 337 5.41 24.00 -22.30
C LEU A 337 4.22 24.94 -22.04
N LYS A 338 3.70 25.00 -20.80
CA LYS A 338 2.67 25.96 -20.39
C LYS A 338 3.13 27.43 -20.48
N GLN A 339 4.36 27.72 -20.09
CA GLN A 339 4.95 29.07 -20.23
C GLN A 339 5.06 29.47 -21.70
N LYS A 340 5.47 28.56 -22.59
CA LYS A 340 5.50 28.83 -24.03
C LYS A 340 4.10 29.08 -24.60
N LEU A 341 3.10 28.29 -24.22
CA LEU A 341 1.71 28.48 -24.67
C LEU A 341 1.12 29.83 -24.19
N SER A 342 1.36 30.21 -22.93
CA SER A 342 0.87 31.49 -22.39
C SER A 342 1.59 32.74 -22.96
N GLN A 343 2.79 32.59 -23.52
CA GLN A 343 3.47 33.68 -24.24
C GLN A 343 2.89 33.89 -25.64
N VAL A 344 2.40 32.82 -26.28
CA VAL A 344 1.72 32.89 -27.58
C VAL A 344 0.35 33.57 -27.45
N GLU A 345 -0.37 33.34 -26.34
CA GLU A 345 -1.67 34.00 -26.07
C GLU A 345 -1.57 35.50 -25.73
N LYS A 346 -0.38 36.01 -25.36
CA LYS A 346 -0.18 37.42 -24.95
C LYS A 346 0.33 38.34 -26.06
N MET A 347 0.51 37.84 -27.29
CA MET A 347 0.74 38.69 -28.45
C MET A 347 -0.62 39.22 -28.97
N GLU A 348 -1.13 40.25 -28.28
CA GLU A 348 -2.25 41.06 -28.78
C GLU A 348 -1.80 41.88 -30.00
N ILE A 349 -2.54 41.71 -31.09
CA ILE A 349 -2.44 42.51 -32.31
C ILE A 349 -2.87 43.96 -31.99
N PRO A 350 -2.06 44.99 -32.30
CA PRO A 350 -2.46 46.37 -32.10
C PRO A 350 -3.63 46.75 -33.02
N SER A 351 -4.75 47.15 -32.43
CA SER A 351 -5.91 47.68 -33.12
C SER A 351 -5.72 49.18 -33.40
N ALA A 352 -5.77 49.59 -34.67
CA ALA A 352 -6.04 50.97 -35.05
C ALA A 352 -6.72 51.07 -36.43
N GLU A 353 -8.01 51.41 -36.35
CA GLU A 353 -8.76 52.35 -37.20
C GLU A 353 -9.06 52.05 -38.69
N VAL A 354 -10.27 51.51 -38.83
CA VAL A 354 -11.30 51.61 -39.88
C VAL A 354 -11.41 52.98 -40.60
N LYS A 355 -11.52 52.94 -41.93
CA LYS A 355 -12.40 53.71 -42.88
C LYS A 355 -11.93 53.38 -44.31
N ASP A 356 -12.72 53.11 -45.35
CA ASP A 356 -14.12 53.33 -45.70
C ASP A 356 -14.55 52.20 -46.66
N MET A 357 -15.63 51.50 -46.35
CA MET A 357 -16.90 51.56 -47.08
C MET A 357 -16.87 51.31 -48.60
N THR A 358 -17.35 50.09 -48.92
CA THR A 358 -18.38 49.81 -49.93
C THR A 358 -18.03 50.08 -51.39
N SER A 359 -17.69 49.01 -52.12
CA SER A 359 -18.31 48.69 -53.42
C SER A 359 -17.74 47.43 -54.07
N GLU A 360 -17.92 46.23 -53.48
CA GLU A 360 -17.69 44.99 -54.27
C GLU A 360 -18.33 43.72 -53.70
N LYS A 361 -19.53 43.85 -53.11
CA LYS A 361 -20.26 42.72 -52.51
C LYS A 361 -20.97 41.79 -53.50
N GLN A 362 -20.56 41.78 -54.78
CA GLN A 362 -21.17 40.91 -55.80
C GLN A 362 -20.19 40.30 -56.82
N LYS A 363 -18.87 40.28 -56.57
CA LYS A 363 -17.91 39.58 -57.43
C LYS A 363 -16.86 38.70 -56.73
N LEU A 364 -16.99 38.48 -55.42
CA LEU A 364 -16.06 37.69 -54.62
C LEU A 364 -16.76 36.51 -53.94
N GLN A 365 -17.58 35.78 -54.70
CA GLN A 365 -18.06 34.43 -54.32
C GLN A 365 -17.32 33.31 -55.07
N GLU A 366 -16.30 33.65 -55.88
CA GLU A 366 -15.41 32.69 -56.57
C GLU A 366 -13.92 32.86 -56.20
N GLU A 367 -13.58 33.69 -55.20
CA GLU A 367 -12.19 33.91 -54.74
C GLU A 367 -12.05 33.79 -53.20
N GLN A 368 -13.00 33.10 -52.55
CA GLN A 368 -12.99 32.78 -51.12
C GLN A 368 -12.53 31.34 -50.81
N GLU A 369 -12.05 30.59 -51.81
CA GLU A 369 -11.42 29.27 -51.62
C GLU A 369 -9.90 29.26 -51.84
N ILE A 370 -9.27 30.39 -52.20
CA ILE A 370 -7.83 30.41 -52.56
C ILE A 370 -6.93 31.15 -51.55
N MET A 371 -7.46 31.81 -50.52
CA MET A 371 -6.63 32.59 -49.58
C MET A 371 -6.64 32.14 -48.11
N ASP A 372 -7.17 30.94 -47.82
CA ASP A 372 -6.94 30.26 -46.53
C ASP A 372 -5.79 29.22 -46.60
N LYS A 373 -5.17 29.05 -47.79
CA LYS A 373 -4.00 28.18 -47.98
C LYS A 373 -2.64 28.87 -47.79
N ASP A 374 -2.54 30.18 -47.99
CA ASP A 374 -1.23 30.87 -47.93
C ASP A 374 -0.85 31.40 -46.52
N ALA A 375 -1.81 31.60 -45.61
CA ALA A 375 -1.50 31.92 -44.21
C ALA A 375 -1.10 30.67 -43.39
N LEU A 376 -1.55 29.48 -43.82
CA LEU A 376 -1.09 28.20 -43.30
C LEU A 376 0.26 27.78 -43.90
N LEU A 377 0.57 28.16 -45.16
CA LEU A 377 1.90 27.96 -45.73
C LEU A 377 2.97 28.87 -45.07
N GLY A 378 2.68 30.12 -44.75
CA GLY A 378 3.65 31.01 -44.09
C GLY A 378 3.94 30.65 -42.62
N ALA A 379 2.96 30.05 -41.92
CA ALA A 379 3.17 29.52 -40.57
C ALA A 379 3.86 28.14 -40.57
N MET A 380 3.76 27.38 -41.67
CA MET A 380 4.58 26.19 -41.91
C MET A 380 6.02 26.56 -42.34
N GLU A 381 6.25 27.62 -43.13
CA GLU A 381 7.61 28.11 -43.45
C GLU A 381 8.32 28.71 -42.22
N ALA A 382 7.61 29.32 -41.28
CA ALA A 382 8.21 29.80 -40.02
C ALA A 382 8.47 28.68 -38.98
N LEU A 383 7.98 27.47 -39.22
CA LEU A 383 8.40 26.25 -38.51
C LEU A 383 9.57 25.52 -39.20
N ASP A 384 9.85 25.84 -40.46
CA ASP A 384 11.02 25.36 -41.22
C ASP A 384 12.30 26.20 -40.98
N ASP A 385 12.18 27.42 -40.43
CA ASP A 385 13.32 28.33 -40.22
C ASP A 385 13.79 28.49 -38.75
N ILE A 386 13.39 27.61 -37.83
CA ILE A 386 14.20 27.38 -36.62
C ILE A 386 15.27 26.36 -36.98
N VAL A 387 16.37 26.92 -37.51
CA VAL A 387 17.72 26.35 -37.63
C VAL A 387 17.81 24.89 -37.14
N PRO A 388 17.91 23.92 -38.06
CA PRO A 388 18.40 22.61 -37.71
C PRO A 388 19.74 22.83 -36.99
N VAL A 389 19.90 22.23 -35.81
CA VAL A 389 21.25 21.87 -35.39
C VAL A 389 21.79 21.05 -36.56
N LYS A 390 22.67 21.65 -37.36
CA LYS A 390 23.56 20.94 -38.25
C LYS A 390 24.39 20.03 -37.35
N ALA A 391 23.83 18.89 -36.96
CA ALA A 391 24.59 17.68 -36.92
C ALA A 391 25.06 17.54 -38.36
N ASP A 392 26.37 17.66 -38.56
CA ASP A 392 27.01 17.40 -39.84
C ASP A 392 26.35 16.18 -40.46
N LYS A 393 25.68 16.37 -41.61
CA LYS A 393 25.35 15.31 -42.55
C LYS A 393 26.68 14.78 -43.07
N GLY A 394 27.39 14.04 -42.23
CA GLY A 394 28.25 12.98 -42.71
C GLY A 394 27.31 11.98 -43.36
N LEU A 395 27.48 11.72 -44.65
CA LEU A 395 26.98 10.49 -45.23
C LEU A 395 27.37 9.36 -44.27
N ILE A 396 26.39 8.75 -43.61
CA ILE A 396 26.61 7.55 -42.80
C ILE A 396 27.10 6.51 -43.80
N SER A 397 28.42 6.33 -43.82
CA SER A 397 29.12 5.50 -44.81
C SER A 397 29.10 4.04 -44.40
N ASP A 398 28.54 3.73 -43.22
CA ASP A 398 28.50 2.41 -42.63
C ASP A 398 27.07 1.85 -42.63
N PRO A 399 26.78 0.82 -43.44
CA PRO A 399 25.46 0.19 -43.56
C PRO A 399 24.91 -0.29 -42.21
N GLN A 400 25.78 -0.75 -41.30
CA GLN A 400 25.39 -1.28 -39.99
C GLN A 400 24.85 -0.22 -39.03
N ILE A 401 25.31 1.02 -39.13
CA ILE A 401 24.81 2.11 -38.27
C ILE A 401 23.41 2.51 -38.72
N LEU A 402 23.18 2.54 -40.04
CA LEU A 402 21.87 2.81 -40.62
C LEU A 402 20.86 1.71 -40.29
N GLU A 403 21.27 0.43 -40.36
CA GLU A 403 20.43 -0.72 -39.96
C GLU A 403 19.97 -0.63 -38.51
N ASN A 404 20.89 -0.29 -37.59
CA ASN A 404 20.55 -0.13 -36.18
C ASN A 404 19.57 1.03 -35.95
N GLN A 405 19.77 2.17 -36.60
CA GLN A 405 18.86 3.32 -36.49
C GLN A 405 17.47 3.02 -37.06
N ILE A 406 17.40 2.31 -38.19
CA ILE A 406 16.13 1.86 -38.76
C ILE A 406 15.43 0.90 -37.79
N SER A 407 16.18 -0.03 -37.17
CA SER A 407 15.59 -0.98 -36.21
C SER A 407 15.01 -0.30 -34.97
N GLU A 408 15.72 0.69 -34.42
CA GLU A 408 15.25 1.47 -33.27
C GLU A 408 14.00 2.28 -33.63
N ASN A 409 13.98 2.91 -34.79
CA ASN A 409 12.83 3.72 -35.21
C ASN A 409 11.61 2.89 -35.61
N VAL A 410 11.78 1.65 -36.10
CA VAL A 410 10.66 0.70 -36.31
C VAL A 410 10.04 0.30 -34.97
N LEU A 411 10.86 0.08 -33.94
CA LEU A 411 10.37 -0.22 -32.59
C LEU A 411 9.71 1.01 -31.95
N GLU A 412 10.26 2.20 -32.15
CA GLU A 412 9.65 3.45 -31.69
C GLU A 412 8.30 3.71 -32.38
N TYR A 413 8.19 3.42 -33.69
CA TYR A 413 6.92 3.44 -34.41
C TYR A 413 5.91 2.49 -33.76
N HIS A 414 6.32 1.27 -33.43
CA HIS A 414 5.46 0.34 -32.72
C HIS A 414 5.04 0.90 -31.34
N GLU A 415 5.97 1.39 -30.52
CA GLU A 415 5.65 1.95 -29.20
C GLU A 415 4.65 3.12 -29.27
N LYS A 416 4.80 4.01 -30.25
CA LYS A 416 3.93 5.18 -30.43
C LYS A 416 2.55 4.81 -30.98
N PHE A 417 2.48 3.91 -31.96
CA PHE A 417 1.27 3.68 -32.74
C PHE A 417 0.58 2.33 -32.46
N SER A 418 1.16 1.42 -31.68
CA SER A 418 0.56 0.12 -31.33
C SER A 418 -0.82 0.26 -30.66
N LEU A 419 -0.98 1.27 -29.79
CA LEU A 419 -2.26 1.56 -29.14
C LEU A 419 -3.35 2.04 -30.11
N ILE A 420 -2.95 2.66 -31.22
CA ILE A 420 -3.85 3.30 -32.19
C ILE A 420 -4.17 2.32 -33.33
N ASN A 421 -3.20 1.50 -33.73
CA ASN A 421 -3.28 0.63 -34.88
C ASN A 421 -3.56 -0.83 -34.48
N GLY A 422 -3.69 -1.13 -33.19
CA GLY A 422 -3.89 -2.49 -32.66
C GLY A 422 -2.65 -3.39 -32.76
N GLY A 423 -1.52 -2.86 -33.25
CA GLY A 423 -0.31 -3.62 -33.51
C GLY A 423 -0.20 -4.20 -34.93
N ILE A 424 -1.07 -3.79 -35.87
CA ILE A 424 -0.92 -4.07 -37.30
C ILE A 424 -0.45 -2.81 -38.04
N ALA A 425 0.55 -2.95 -38.90
CA ALA A 425 1.01 -1.85 -39.74
C ALA A 425 1.38 -2.30 -41.15
N GLN A 426 0.96 -1.51 -42.13
CA GLN A 426 1.31 -1.69 -43.54
C GLN A 426 2.78 -1.29 -43.80
N TYR A 427 3.49 -2.03 -44.65
CA TYR A 427 4.89 -1.74 -45.04
C TYR A 427 5.08 -0.27 -45.46
N GLU A 428 4.23 0.23 -46.35
CA GLU A 428 4.33 1.58 -46.89
C GLU A 428 4.19 2.65 -45.80
N LYS A 429 3.40 2.38 -44.76
CA LYS A 429 3.19 3.31 -43.65
C LYS A 429 4.39 3.36 -42.69
N ILE A 430 5.03 2.21 -42.47
CA ILE A 430 6.31 2.15 -41.74
C ILE A 430 7.38 2.90 -42.53
N LYS A 431 7.44 2.69 -43.85
CA LYS A 431 8.39 3.38 -44.72
C LYS A 431 8.19 4.89 -44.69
N GLU A 432 6.95 5.37 -44.83
CA GLU A 432 6.63 6.80 -44.78
C GLU A 432 7.09 7.45 -43.47
N TYR A 433 6.82 6.80 -42.33
CA TYR A 433 7.27 7.27 -41.02
C TYR A 433 8.80 7.35 -40.92
N LEU A 434 9.50 6.31 -41.37
CA LEU A 434 10.96 6.27 -41.31
C LEU A 434 11.61 7.29 -42.25
N THR A 435 11.03 7.54 -43.41
CA THR A 435 11.54 8.53 -44.36
C THR A 435 11.38 9.96 -43.82
N GLN A 436 10.33 10.22 -43.04
CA GLN A 436 10.16 11.50 -42.34
C GLN A 436 11.23 11.72 -41.24
N GLU A 437 11.63 10.66 -40.53
CA GLU A 437 12.56 10.76 -39.39
C GLU A 437 14.05 10.63 -39.79
N LEU A 438 14.38 9.76 -40.76
CA LEU A 438 15.77 9.42 -41.14
C LEU A 438 16.17 9.91 -42.55
N GLY A 439 15.23 10.38 -43.36
CA GLY A 439 15.45 10.72 -44.77
C GLY A 439 15.40 9.50 -45.70
N ASP A 440 15.90 9.65 -46.94
CA ASP A 440 15.87 8.58 -47.93
C ASP A 440 16.84 7.43 -47.61
N PHE A 441 16.33 6.20 -47.63
CA PHE A 441 17.11 4.96 -47.49
C PHE A 441 16.64 3.91 -48.51
N SER A 442 17.48 2.91 -48.77
CA SER A 442 17.15 1.82 -49.71
C SER A 442 16.08 0.88 -49.13
N ASP A 443 15.09 0.53 -49.96
CA ASP A 443 14.06 -0.48 -49.61
C ASP A 443 14.65 -1.84 -49.22
N GLU A 444 15.81 -2.20 -49.77
CA GLU A 444 16.49 -3.46 -49.45
C GLU A 444 16.97 -3.49 -47.98
N VAL A 445 17.40 -2.34 -47.46
CA VAL A 445 17.87 -2.22 -46.07
C VAL A 445 16.69 -2.35 -45.10
N LEU A 446 15.58 -1.67 -45.39
CA LEU A 446 14.37 -1.77 -44.55
C LEU A 446 13.82 -3.20 -44.52
N LYS A 447 13.75 -3.89 -45.67
CA LYS A 447 13.31 -5.29 -45.71
C LYS A 447 14.25 -6.21 -44.94
N THR A 448 15.56 -5.97 -45.00
CA THR A 448 16.55 -6.74 -44.23
C THR A 448 16.35 -6.54 -42.73
N VAL A 449 16.16 -5.30 -42.27
CA VAL A 449 15.90 -4.99 -40.86
C VAL A 449 14.57 -5.57 -40.39
N LEU A 450 13.50 -5.49 -41.19
CA LEU A 450 12.20 -6.08 -40.84
C LEU A 450 12.30 -7.61 -40.73
N ASN A 451 13.04 -8.27 -41.62
CA ASN A 451 13.30 -9.70 -41.53
C ASN A 451 14.11 -10.06 -40.27
N GLN A 452 15.12 -9.27 -39.92
CA GLN A 452 15.87 -9.45 -38.67
C GLN A 452 14.97 -9.27 -37.43
N LEU A 453 14.05 -8.29 -37.45
CA LEU A 453 13.09 -8.08 -36.36
C LEU A 453 12.09 -9.24 -36.23
N ILE A 454 11.73 -9.91 -37.33
CA ILE A 454 10.95 -11.16 -37.32
C ILE A 454 11.77 -12.31 -36.71
N GLU A 455 13.04 -12.47 -37.10
CA GLU A 455 13.93 -13.49 -36.53
C GLU A 455 14.13 -13.30 -35.01
N PHE A 456 14.23 -12.05 -34.56
CA PHE A 456 14.30 -11.69 -33.14
C PHE A 456 12.95 -11.75 -32.41
N LYS A 457 11.85 -12.12 -33.10
CA LYS A 457 10.49 -12.18 -32.58
C LYS A 457 9.98 -10.85 -31.99
N MET A 458 10.48 -9.73 -32.50
CA MET A 458 9.95 -8.40 -32.20
C MET A 458 8.78 -8.04 -33.13
N ILE A 459 8.76 -8.63 -34.32
CA ILE A 459 7.58 -8.74 -35.17
C ILE A 459 7.12 -10.20 -35.08
N VAL A 460 5.85 -10.41 -34.77
CA VAL A 460 5.26 -11.73 -34.54
C VAL A 460 5.08 -12.47 -35.85
N GLU A 461 4.48 -11.80 -36.84
CA GLU A 461 4.15 -12.42 -38.12
C GLU A 461 4.06 -11.35 -39.24
N THR A 462 4.24 -11.80 -40.48
CA THR A 462 3.94 -11.00 -41.67
C THR A 462 2.77 -11.63 -42.41
N ILE A 463 1.73 -10.84 -42.66
CA ILE A 463 0.56 -11.28 -43.41
C ILE A 463 0.46 -10.50 -44.72
N LYS A 464 -0.06 -11.16 -45.76
CA LYS A 464 -0.37 -10.50 -47.03
C LYS A 464 -1.85 -10.26 -47.14
N ILE A 465 -2.24 -9.00 -47.33
CA ILE A 465 -3.63 -8.60 -47.56
C ILE A 465 -3.68 -7.97 -48.96
N GLY A 466 -4.24 -8.71 -49.92
CA GLY A 466 -4.20 -8.31 -51.33
C GLY A 466 -2.77 -8.31 -51.87
N GLU A 467 -2.32 -7.16 -52.39
CA GLU A 467 -0.96 -6.96 -52.92
C GLU A 467 0.01 -6.36 -51.88
N TYR A 468 -0.46 -6.03 -50.68
CA TYR A 468 0.30 -5.29 -49.67
C TYR A 468 0.80 -6.19 -48.54
N ASP A 469 2.01 -5.92 -48.07
CA ASP A 469 2.65 -6.60 -46.94
C ASP A 469 2.31 -5.88 -45.63
N PHE A 470 1.81 -6.63 -44.64
CA PHE A 470 1.49 -6.14 -43.30
C PHE A 470 2.33 -6.84 -42.26
N TYR A 471 2.84 -6.07 -41.30
CA TYR A 471 3.62 -6.58 -40.17
C TYR A 471 2.76 -6.53 -38.92
N LEU A 472 2.67 -7.69 -38.25
CA LEU A 472 1.97 -7.87 -36.99
C LEU A 472 3.00 -7.84 -35.86
N PHE A 473 2.89 -6.83 -35.00
CA PHE A 473 3.72 -6.71 -33.80
C PHE A 473 3.07 -7.37 -32.58
N ASN A 474 1.77 -7.67 -32.64
CA ASN A 474 1.03 -8.41 -31.62
C ASN A 474 0.49 -9.71 -32.23
N GLU A 475 0.23 -10.72 -31.39
CA GLU A 475 -0.49 -11.93 -31.78
C GLU A 475 -1.96 -11.57 -32.10
N ILE A 476 -2.25 -11.39 -33.40
CA ILE A 476 -3.60 -11.05 -33.87
C ILE A 476 -4.04 -12.04 -34.94
N ASP A 477 -4.98 -12.91 -34.57
CA ASP A 477 -5.62 -13.82 -35.52
C ASP A 477 -6.68 -13.08 -36.33
N LEU A 478 -6.46 -12.85 -37.63
CA LEU A 478 -7.48 -12.27 -38.50
C LEU A 478 -8.30 -13.36 -39.20
N THR A 479 -9.62 -13.24 -39.17
CA THR A 479 -10.51 -14.13 -39.94
C THR A 479 -10.56 -13.71 -41.42
N GLU A 480 -10.95 -14.62 -42.31
CA GLU A 480 -11.08 -14.32 -43.76
C GLU A 480 -11.94 -13.08 -44.03
N SER A 481 -13.07 -12.94 -43.32
CA SER A 481 -13.91 -11.74 -43.43
C SER A 481 -13.19 -10.49 -42.92
N GLN A 482 -12.38 -10.56 -41.87
CA GLN A 482 -11.60 -9.40 -41.42
C GLN A 482 -10.54 -8.99 -42.46
N ILE A 483 -9.91 -9.96 -43.12
CA ILE A 483 -8.94 -9.72 -44.20
C ILE A 483 -9.62 -9.07 -45.41
N GLU A 484 -10.79 -9.58 -45.83
CA GLU A 484 -11.59 -8.98 -46.91
C GLU A 484 -12.00 -7.53 -46.59
N PHE A 485 -12.41 -7.28 -45.35
CA PHE A 485 -12.77 -5.94 -44.88
C PHE A 485 -11.60 -4.97 -44.95
N LEU A 486 -10.42 -5.38 -44.45
CA LEU A 486 -9.21 -4.58 -44.50
C LEU A 486 -8.76 -4.33 -45.94
N ASN A 487 -8.75 -5.35 -46.78
CA ASN A 487 -8.35 -5.25 -48.19
C ASN A 487 -9.21 -4.22 -48.95
N PHE A 488 -10.52 -4.19 -48.67
CA PHE A 488 -11.43 -3.24 -49.30
C PHE A 488 -11.16 -1.78 -48.90
N ALA A 489 -10.59 -1.55 -47.72
CA ALA A 489 -10.30 -0.22 -47.18
C ALA A 489 -8.93 0.34 -47.61
N ILE A 490 -8.01 -0.50 -48.10
CA ILE A 490 -6.67 -0.05 -48.51
C ILE A 490 -6.78 0.89 -49.71
N GLY A 491 -6.15 2.07 -49.62
CA GLY A 491 -6.05 3.04 -50.71
C GLY A 491 -7.34 3.79 -51.05
N LYS A 492 -8.38 3.69 -50.19
CA LYS A 492 -9.64 4.45 -50.29
C LYS A 492 -9.73 5.52 -49.22
N GLU A 493 -10.60 6.51 -49.46
CA GLU A 493 -10.93 7.54 -48.47
C GLU A 493 -11.62 6.95 -47.24
N THR A 494 -11.68 7.71 -46.15
CA THR A 494 -12.39 7.26 -44.95
C THR A 494 -13.88 7.02 -45.24
N MET A 495 -14.30 5.76 -45.22
CA MET A 495 -15.62 5.32 -45.67
C MET A 495 -16.62 5.23 -44.52
N LYS A 496 -17.91 5.39 -44.84
CA LYS A 496 -19.00 5.14 -43.91
C LYS A 496 -19.38 3.67 -43.91
N LYS A 497 -20.15 3.25 -42.90
CA LYS A 497 -20.67 1.87 -42.79
C LYS A 497 -21.41 1.44 -44.06
N GLU A 498 -22.20 2.34 -44.64
CA GLU A 498 -23.00 2.08 -45.84
C GLU A 498 -22.11 1.72 -47.05
N ASP A 499 -20.92 2.30 -47.15
CA ASP A 499 -19.98 2.05 -48.25
C ASP A 499 -19.38 0.63 -48.18
N PHE A 500 -19.17 0.10 -46.97
CA PHE A 500 -18.73 -1.28 -46.78
C PHE A 500 -19.86 -2.27 -47.07
N ILE A 501 -21.10 -1.98 -46.66
CA ILE A 501 -22.27 -2.83 -46.96
C ILE A 501 -22.48 -2.94 -48.47
N ASN A 502 -22.45 -1.80 -49.17
CA ASN A 502 -22.67 -1.76 -50.61
C ASN A 502 -21.47 -2.30 -51.39
N GLY A 503 -20.25 -2.04 -50.94
CA GLY A 503 -19.03 -2.39 -51.66
C GLY A 503 -18.56 -3.82 -51.47
N LEU A 504 -18.86 -4.44 -50.32
CA LEU A 504 -18.57 -5.85 -50.06
C LEU A 504 -19.77 -6.78 -50.33
N GLU A 505 -20.93 -6.20 -50.67
CA GLU A 505 -22.22 -6.92 -50.81
C GLU A 505 -22.58 -7.77 -49.57
N TRP A 506 -22.16 -7.33 -48.39
CA TRP A 506 -22.45 -8.02 -47.14
C TRP A 506 -23.77 -7.56 -46.54
N ASN A 507 -24.41 -8.44 -45.75
CA ASN A 507 -25.52 -8.00 -44.93
C ASN A 507 -25.02 -7.08 -43.79
N GLU A 508 -25.92 -6.23 -43.28
CA GLU A 508 -25.60 -5.26 -42.23
C GLU A 508 -25.09 -5.96 -40.96
N GLU A 509 -25.65 -7.12 -40.61
CA GLU A 509 -25.27 -7.89 -39.43
C GLU A 509 -23.82 -8.40 -39.50
N LYS A 510 -23.40 -8.98 -40.64
CA LYS A 510 -22.01 -9.43 -40.84
C LYS A 510 -21.03 -8.27 -40.82
N THR A 511 -21.40 -7.13 -41.43
CA THR A 511 -20.56 -5.93 -41.46
C THR A 511 -20.35 -5.36 -40.05
N LEU A 512 -21.42 -5.21 -39.27
CA LEU A 512 -21.35 -4.72 -37.89
C LEU A 512 -20.59 -5.69 -36.98
N LEU A 513 -20.80 -6.99 -37.12
CA LEU A 513 -20.08 -8.00 -36.35
C LEU A 513 -18.57 -7.94 -36.64
N THR A 514 -18.19 -7.83 -37.92
CA THR A 514 -16.78 -7.74 -38.33
C THR A 514 -16.14 -6.44 -37.84
N MET A 515 -16.85 -5.30 -37.95
CA MET A 515 -16.39 -4.02 -37.42
C MET A 515 -16.18 -4.06 -35.91
N LYS A 516 -17.13 -4.65 -35.16
CA LYS A 516 -17.04 -4.78 -33.70
C LYS A 516 -15.84 -5.65 -33.29
N GLN A 517 -15.59 -6.75 -34.01
CA GLN A 517 -14.44 -7.61 -33.76
C GLN A 517 -13.11 -6.91 -34.07
N LEU A 518 -13.03 -6.14 -35.17
CA LEU A 518 -11.84 -5.35 -35.52
C LEU A 518 -11.59 -4.21 -34.51
N GLN A 519 -12.65 -3.59 -34.00
CA GLN A 519 -12.57 -2.56 -32.96
C GLN A 519 -12.12 -3.15 -31.62
N GLN A 520 -12.60 -4.34 -31.25
CA GLN A 520 -12.14 -5.05 -30.04
C GLN A 520 -10.64 -5.40 -30.11
N LYS A 521 -10.11 -5.63 -31.31
CA LYS A 521 -8.69 -5.85 -31.58
C LYS A 521 -7.88 -4.55 -31.69
N GLY A 522 -8.52 -3.38 -31.58
CA GLY A 522 -7.86 -2.08 -31.67
C GLY A 522 -7.41 -1.69 -33.08
N ILE A 523 -7.82 -2.42 -34.12
CA ILE A 523 -7.40 -2.20 -35.51
C ILE A 523 -8.24 -1.09 -36.18
N LEU A 524 -9.48 -0.95 -35.74
CA LEU A 524 -10.48 -0.04 -36.31
C LEU A 524 -10.93 0.97 -35.27
N VAL A 525 -10.95 2.24 -35.67
CA VAL A 525 -11.43 3.37 -34.86
C VAL A 525 -12.61 4.03 -35.58
N LEU A 526 -13.68 4.28 -34.82
CA LEU A 526 -14.84 5.03 -35.33
C LEU A 526 -14.64 6.51 -35.03
N ALA A 527 -14.45 7.31 -36.07
CA ALA A 527 -14.34 8.77 -35.98
C ALA A 527 -15.64 9.38 -36.52
N GLN A 528 -16.53 9.80 -35.63
CA GLN A 528 -17.87 10.34 -35.94
C GLN A 528 -18.76 9.35 -36.73
N GLN A 529 -18.76 9.43 -38.06
CA GLN A 529 -19.49 8.55 -38.99
C GLN A 529 -18.57 7.76 -39.94
N ASN A 530 -17.26 8.02 -39.89
CA ASN A 530 -16.29 7.42 -40.79
C ASN A 530 -15.48 6.34 -40.05
N ILE A 531 -15.10 5.32 -40.81
CA ILE A 531 -14.32 4.17 -40.34
C ILE A 531 -12.86 4.42 -40.67
N LEU A 532 -12.06 4.59 -39.62
CA LEU A 532 -10.61 4.80 -39.70
C LEU A 532 -9.90 3.48 -39.37
N ILE A 533 -8.92 3.11 -40.18
CA ILE A 533 -8.02 1.97 -39.93
C ILE A 533 -6.59 2.53 -39.87
N PRO A 534 -6.11 2.90 -38.67
CA PRO A 534 -4.85 3.62 -38.50
C PRO A 534 -3.61 2.85 -38.95
N GLY A 535 -3.66 1.51 -39.02
CA GLY A 535 -2.57 0.69 -39.54
C GLY A 535 -2.44 0.64 -41.06
N VAL A 536 -3.42 1.18 -41.79
CA VAL A 536 -3.53 1.14 -43.26
C VAL A 536 -3.36 2.55 -43.83
N ILE A 537 -2.88 2.67 -45.07
CA ILE A 537 -2.93 3.92 -45.83
C ILE A 537 -4.35 4.06 -46.41
N GLN A 538 -5.11 4.99 -45.84
CA GLN A 538 -6.37 5.49 -46.39
C GLN A 538 -6.07 6.83 -47.06
N LYS A 539 -6.70 7.12 -48.21
CA LYS A 539 -6.60 8.44 -48.84
C LYS A 539 -7.34 9.46 -47.96
N ASP A 540 -6.87 10.70 -47.93
CA ASP A 540 -7.53 11.78 -47.17
C ASP A 540 -8.89 12.15 -47.78
#